data_AF-A0A6P7KTP9-F1
#
_entry.id   AF-A0A6P7KTP9-F1
#
_cell.length_a   1.000
_cell.length_b   1.000
_cell.length_c   1.000
_cell.angle_alpha   90.00
_cell.angle_beta   90.00
_cell.angle_gamma   90.00
#
_symmetry.space_group_name_H-M   'P 1'
#
loop_
_entity.id
_entity.type
_entity.pdbx_description
1 polymer ?
#
loop_
_entity_poly.entity_id
_entity_poly.type
_entity_poly.pdbx_seq_one_letter_code
_entity_poly.pdbx_strand_id
1 'polypeptide(L)'
;MSLRVLLLLSFFTGPCGGCDFDWEGVRNIKMTIDSNPTGFRTVFPKNYIVEHHYAKNMLCDTDPCCVFPAAVVLLDSWDVLLGNLWNEHLNHSLISELTQTLDKIISKNINTERFREETDLAQFPTLSSTPEELLRLTSDLLARWLALDCQQWSETCPLPTLAPTAQRKDYGPVRARLLTTRAISGVEDGEAEEQRDSSPPPSSSGVPPSHSAFVWSPLIFRLYRWILP
;
A
#
# COMPACT_ATOMS: atom_id res chain seq x y z
N MET A 1 47.11 0.71 -5.05
CA MET A 1 46.51 -0.09 -3.96
C MET A 1 46.67 -1.56 -4.31
N SER A 2 47.02 -2.42 -3.35
CA SER A 2 47.35 -3.83 -3.61
C SER A 2 46.09 -4.68 -3.84
N LEU A 3 46.14 -5.62 -4.80
CA LEU A 3 45.07 -6.58 -5.12
C LEU A 3 44.54 -7.31 -3.87
N ARG A 4 45.41 -7.55 -2.89
CA ARG A 4 45.07 -8.20 -1.62
C ARG A 4 44.13 -7.35 -0.75
N VAL A 5 44.25 -6.02 -0.80
CA VAL A 5 43.37 -5.08 -0.06
C VAL A 5 41.98 -5.03 -0.69
N LEU A 6 41.90 -5.08 -2.02
CA LEU A 6 40.63 -5.10 -2.75
C LEU A 6 39.87 -6.43 -2.55
N LEU A 7 40.57 -7.56 -2.51
CA LEU A 7 39.96 -8.86 -2.21
C LEU A 7 39.43 -8.94 -0.78
N LEU A 8 40.15 -8.40 0.21
CA LEU A 8 39.66 -8.33 1.59
C LEU A 8 38.41 -7.45 1.73
N LEU A 9 38.31 -6.36 0.98
CA LEU A 9 37.10 -5.53 0.94
C LEU A 9 35.91 -6.24 0.27
N SER A 10 36.14 -7.15 -0.68
CA SER A 10 35.07 -7.92 -1.33
C SER A 10 34.43 -9.01 -0.43
N PHE A 11 35.10 -9.43 0.65
CA PHE A 11 34.53 -10.37 1.62
C PHE A 11 33.67 -9.68 2.70
N PHE A 12 33.74 -8.36 2.82
CA PHE A 12 32.98 -7.59 3.82
C PHE A 12 31.71 -6.94 3.25
N THR A 13 31.36 -7.20 2.00
CA THR A 13 30.07 -6.79 1.42
C THR A 13 29.05 -7.94 1.54
N GLY A 14 28.76 -8.37 2.77
CA GLY A 14 27.47 -9.02 3.01
C GLY A 14 26.38 -7.98 2.76
N PRO A 15 25.22 -8.34 2.16
CA PRO A 15 24.11 -7.39 2.08
C PRO A 15 23.77 -6.93 3.50
N CYS A 16 23.95 -5.63 3.77
CA CYS A 16 23.40 -5.00 4.96
C CYS A 16 21.88 -5.01 4.80
N GLY A 17 21.24 -6.08 5.26
CA GLY A 17 19.81 -6.30 5.08
C GLY A 17 19.44 -7.74 5.34
N GLY A 18 18.17 -7.97 5.64
CA GLY A 18 17.67 -9.28 6.06
C GLY A 18 16.70 -9.11 7.22
N CYS A 19 15.97 -10.17 7.52
CA CYS A 19 14.90 -10.08 8.49
C CYS A 19 15.38 -9.64 9.86
N ASP A 20 16.54 -10.13 10.34
CA ASP A 20 17.09 -9.74 11.65
C ASP A 20 17.31 -8.22 11.77
N PHE A 21 17.77 -7.58 10.68
CA PHE A 21 17.99 -6.14 10.65
C PHE A 21 16.67 -5.37 10.71
N ASP A 22 15.68 -5.80 9.92
CA ASP A 22 14.35 -5.18 9.92
C ASP A 22 13.63 -5.40 11.26
N TRP A 23 13.80 -6.59 11.83
CA TRP A 23 13.25 -6.99 13.11
C TRP A 23 13.83 -6.13 14.24
N GLU A 24 15.15 -5.92 14.28
CA GLU A 24 15.78 -5.04 15.26
C GLU A 24 15.38 -3.57 15.04
N GLY A 25 15.23 -3.13 13.79
CA GLY A 25 14.71 -1.81 13.45
C GLY A 25 13.30 -1.58 14.01
N VAL A 26 12.39 -2.54 13.80
CA VAL A 26 11.03 -2.50 14.34
C VAL A 26 11.05 -2.53 15.88
N ARG A 27 11.91 -3.35 16.49
CA ARG A 27 12.06 -3.41 17.94
C ARG A 27 12.44 -2.05 18.50
N ASN A 28 13.42 -1.37 17.89
CA ASN A 28 13.88 -0.06 18.34
C ASN A 28 12.77 1.00 18.29
N ILE A 29 12.02 1.05 17.19
CA ILE A 29 10.88 1.97 17.06
C ILE A 29 9.81 1.69 18.11
N LYS A 30 9.48 0.41 18.34
CA LYS A 30 8.54 0.03 19.38
C LYS A 30 9.01 0.46 20.77
N MET A 31 10.28 0.23 21.11
CA MET A 31 10.86 0.67 22.39
C MET A 31 10.80 2.19 22.54
N THR A 32 11.06 2.94 21.45
CA THR A 32 10.91 4.41 21.44
C THR A 32 9.47 4.83 21.77
N ILE A 33 8.47 4.22 21.13
CA ILE A 33 7.05 4.47 21.42
C ILE A 33 6.74 4.20 22.90
N ASP A 34 7.11 3.02 23.38
CA ASP A 34 6.76 2.55 24.73
C ASP A 34 7.47 3.35 25.84
N SER A 35 8.62 3.96 25.53
CA SER A 35 9.40 4.75 26.49
C SER A 35 8.78 6.10 26.85
N ASN A 36 7.95 6.68 25.96
CA ASN A 36 7.38 8.01 26.16
C ASN A 36 5.98 8.19 25.56
N PRO A 37 4.98 7.38 25.95
CA PRO A 37 3.63 7.45 25.40
C PRO A 37 2.99 8.83 25.66
N THR A 38 3.20 9.38 26.87
CA THR A 38 2.59 10.66 27.26
C THR A 38 3.27 11.86 26.64
N GLY A 39 4.58 11.81 26.34
CA GLY A 39 5.29 12.93 25.72
C GLY A 39 4.94 13.11 24.25
N PHE A 40 4.50 12.04 23.58
CA PHE A 40 4.04 12.15 22.19
C PHE A 40 2.85 13.11 22.06
N ARG A 41 1.90 13.07 23.01
CA ARG A 41 0.67 13.88 22.91
C ARG A 41 0.85 15.35 23.28
N THR A 42 1.90 15.72 24.02
CA THR A 42 2.04 17.08 24.59
C THR A 42 2.32 18.14 23.53
N VAL A 43 2.81 17.72 22.36
CA VAL A 43 3.13 18.62 21.25
C VAL A 43 1.94 18.85 20.32
N PHE A 44 0.82 18.16 20.56
CA PHE A 44 -0.44 18.37 19.86
C PHE A 44 -1.42 19.22 20.69
N PRO A 45 -2.33 19.97 20.05
CA PRO A 45 -3.47 20.56 20.74
C PRO A 45 -4.28 19.49 21.50
N LYS A 46 -4.85 19.86 22.67
CA LYS A 46 -5.62 18.91 23.50
C LYS A 46 -6.83 18.29 22.80
N ASN A 47 -7.41 19.01 21.85
CA ASN A 47 -8.57 18.60 21.06
C ASN A 47 -8.16 18.14 19.65
N TYR A 48 -6.87 17.85 19.42
CA TYR A 48 -6.42 17.31 18.15
C TYR A 48 -6.91 15.87 18.00
N ILE A 49 -7.59 15.61 16.89
CA ILE A 49 -8.20 14.31 16.58
C ILE A 49 -7.66 13.87 15.22
N VAL A 50 -7.27 12.61 15.14
CA VAL A 50 -6.90 11.96 13.89
C VAL A 50 -8.08 11.14 13.42
N GLU A 51 -8.54 11.42 12.20
CA GLU A 51 -9.49 10.56 11.49
C GLU A 51 -8.73 9.44 10.79
N HIS A 52 -9.19 8.20 10.92
CA HIS A 52 -8.54 7.03 10.35
C HIS A 52 -9.51 5.88 10.10
N HIS A 53 -9.08 4.89 9.33
CA HIS A 53 -9.88 3.69 9.01
C HIS A 53 -9.49 2.46 9.84
N TYR A 54 -8.44 2.56 10.65
CA TYR A 54 -7.90 1.42 11.40
C TYR A 54 -8.81 0.94 12.54
N ALA A 55 -9.24 -0.32 12.47
CA ALA A 55 -10.00 -0.99 13.52
C ALA A 55 -9.15 -2.05 14.23
N LYS A 56 -9.26 -2.16 15.56
CA LYS A 56 -8.44 -3.10 16.37
C LYS A 56 -8.54 -4.55 15.93
N ASN A 57 -9.69 -4.97 15.41
CA ASN A 57 -9.92 -6.33 14.91
C ASN A 57 -9.15 -6.64 13.62
N MET A 58 -8.57 -5.65 12.93
CA MET A 58 -7.76 -5.86 11.73
C MET A 58 -6.46 -6.61 11.99
N LEU A 59 -5.94 -6.62 13.22
CA LEU A 59 -4.72 -7.38 13.57
C LEU A 59 -4.95 -8.88 13.70
N CYS A 60 -6.21 -9.31 13.87
CA CYS A 60 -6.64 -10.67 14.16
C CYS A 60 -5.98 -11.32 15.38
N ASP A 61 -6.73 -12.17 16.08
CA ASP A 61 -6.16 -12.89 17.22
C ASP A 61 -5.31 -14.09 16.77
N THR A 62 -5.76 -14.79 15.73
CA THR A 62 -5.21 -16.10 15.32
C THR A 62 -4.38 -16.08 14.06
N ASP A 63 -4.79 -15.28 13.05
CA ASP A 63 -4.11 -15.24 11.76
C ASP A 63 -2.97 -14.21 11.81
N PRO A 64 -1.71 -14.64 11.66
CA PRO A 64 -0.59 -13.72 11.72
C PRO A 64 -0.43 -12.88 10.43
N CYS A 65 -1.08 -13.24 9.32
CA CYS A 65 -1.07 -12.48 8.07
C CYS A 65 -1.79 -11.15 8.16
N CYS A 66 -2.70 -11.01 9.11
CA CYS A 66 -3.47 -9.79 9.33
C CYS A 66 -2.60 -8.56 9.64
N VAL A 67 -1.35 -8.75 10.06
CA VAL A 67 -0.41 -7.66 10.31
C VAL A 67 -0.15 -6.79 9.06
N PHE A 68 -0.16 -7.37 7.86
CA PHE A 68 0.14 -6.66 6.62
C PHE A 68 -0.99 -5.70 6.19
N PRO A 69 -2.25 -6.16 6.01
CA PRO A 69 -3.33 -5.23 5.68
C PRO A 69 -3.59 -4.24 6.83
N ALA A 70 -3.41 -4.65 8.09
CA ALA A 70 -3.45 -3.73 9.24
C ALA A 70 -2.38 -2.62 9.13
N ALA A 71 -1.16 -2.97 8.71
CA ALA A 71 -0.07 -2.02 8.52
C ALA A 71 -0.38 -1.03 7.38
N VAL A 72 -0.99 -1.49 6.28
CA VAL A 72 -1.44 -0.61 5.19
C VAL A 72 -2.41 0.45 5.69
N VAL A 73 -3.43 0.05 6.45
CA VAL A 73 -4.45 0.99 6.98
C VAL A 73 -3.84 1.95 8.01
N LEU A 74 -2.90 1.49 8.84
CA LEU A 74 -2.17 2.37 9.75
C LEU A 74 -1.25 3.36 9.02
N LEU A 75 -0.56 2.91 7.97
CA LEU A 75 0.32 3.77 7.17
C LEU A 75 -0.47 4.93 6.56
N ASP A 76 -1.63 4.66 5.95
CA ASP A 76 -2.53 5.68 5.41
C ASP A 76 -2.90 6.74 6.47
N SER A 77 -3.21 6.28 7.69
CA SER A 77 -3.55 7.15 8.82
C SER A 77 -2.37 8.06 9.22
N TRP A 78 -1.16 7.53 9.22
CA TRP A 78 0.05 8.28 9.53
C TRP A 78 0.47 9.23 8.42
N ASP A 79 0.30 8.85 7.15
CA ASP A 79 0.60 9.72 6.01
C ASP A 79 -0.33 10.94 5.99
N VAL A 80 -1.62 10.76 6.27
CA VAL A 80 -2.57 11.87 6.45
C VAL A 80 -2.14 12.78 7.60
N LEU A 81 -1.77 12.21 8.76
CA LEU A 81 -1.29 13.01 9.89
C LEU A 81 -0.02 13.78 9.54
N LEU A 82 0.97 13.10 8.95
CA LEU A 82 2.26 13.68 8.56
C LEU A 82 2.08 14.82 7.56
N GLY A 83 1.21 14.65 6.56
CA GLY A 83 0.90 15.68 5.56
C GLY A 83 0.25 16.94 6.14
N ASN A 84 -0.35 16.83 7.33
CA ASN A 84 -0.95 17.96 8.06
C ASN A 84 0.01 18.62 9.06
N LEU A 85 1.25 18.14 9.16
CA LEU A 85 2.26 18.69 10.07
C LEU A 85 3.36 19.42 9.30
N TRP A 86 3.88 20.48 9.91
CA TRP A 86 5.12 21.10 9.46
C TRP A 86 6.32 20.20 9.77
N ASN A 87 7.35 20.28 8.94
CA ASN A 87 8.62 19.54 9.12
C ASN A 87 9.35 19.95 10.42
N GLU A 88 9.07 21.12 10.98
CA GLU A 88 9.60 21.59 12.27
C GLU A 88 8.84 21.01 13.47
N HIS A 89 7.72 20.31 13.25
CA HIS A 89 6.96 19.70 14.35
C HIS A 89 7.84 18.71 15.11
N LEU A 90 7.82 18.79 16.46
CA LEU A 90 8.75 18.04 17.32
C LEU A 90 8.71 16.52 17.09
N ASN A 91 7.55 15.98 16.73
CA ASN A 91 7.39 14.56 16.44
C ASN A 91 7.45 14.22 14.94
N HIS A 92 7.76 15.17 14.05
CA HIS A 92 7.80 14.92 12.61
C HIS A 92 8.79 13.81 12.25
N SER A 93 10.00 13.82 12.84
CA SER A 93 11.01 12.77 12.62
C SER A 93 10.50 11.40 13.06
N LEU A 94 9.93 11.29 14.26
CA LEU A 94 9.38 10.04 14.76
C LEU A 94 8.24 9.53 13.88
N ILE A 95 7.33 10.40 13.45
CA ILE A 95 6.22 10.02 12.55
C ILE A 95 6.77 9.55 11.20
N SER A 96 7.79 10.23 10.66
CA SER A 96 8.45 9.80 9.42
C SER A 96 9.16 8.45 9.57
N GLU A 97 9.77 8.17 10.72
CA GLU A 97 10.37 6.87 11.01
C GLU A 97 9.29 5.78 11.15
N LEU A 98 8.13 6.10 11.72
CA LEU A 98 6.99 5.19 11.81
C LEU A 98 6.44 4.82 10.44
N THR A 99 6.22 5.81 9.56
CA THR A 99 5.74 5.55 8.19
C THR A 99 6.74 4.70 7.42
N GLN A 100 8.03 5.01 7.49
CA GLN A 100 9.10 4.18 6.88
C GLN A 100 9.14 2.76 7.45
N THR A 101 8.89 2.59 8.74
CA THR A 101 8.88 1.27 9.39
C THR A 101 7.68 0.44 8.96
N LEU A 102 6.50 1.06 8.87
CA LEU A 102 5.30 0.41 8.37
C LEU A 102 5.45 0.04 6.89
N ASP A 103 6.02 0.90 6.06
CA ASP A 103 6.26 0.60 4.65
C ASP A 103 7.24 -0.57 4.47
N LYS A 104 8.30 -0.62 5.29
CA LYS A 104 9.20 -1.79 5.35
C LYS A 104 8.46 -3.07 5.71
N ILE A 105 7.60 -3.05 6.73
CA ILE A 105 6.78 -4.21 7.12
C ILE A 105 5.89 -4.65 5.95
N ILE A 106 5.21 -3.71 5.32
CA ILE A 106 4.31 -3.96 4.18
C ILE A 106 5.08 -4.61 3.03
N SER A 107 6.28 -4.09 2.71
CA SER A 107 7.13 -4.61 1.63
C SER A 107 7.58 -6.06 1.83
N LYS A 108 7.44 -6.62 3.03
CA LYS A 108 7.82 -8.02 3.31
C LYS A 108 6.88 -9.03 2.71
N ASN A 109 5.61 -8.71 2.52
CA ASN A 109 4.66 -9.66 1.93
C ASN A 109 4.35 -9.27 0.49
N ILE A 110 4.58 -10.20 -0.43
CA ILE A 110 4.43 -9.99 -1.87
C ILE A 110 2.98 -9.70 -2.29
N ASN A 111 2.00 -10.11 -1.47
CA ASN A 111 0.59 -9.95 -1.76
C ASN A 111 0.07 -8.55 -1.37
N THR A 112 0.87 -7.74 -0.66
CA THR A 112 0.40 -6.44 -0.14
C THR A 112 0.21 -5.39 -1.23
N GLU A 113 1.00 -5.43 -2.31
CA GLU A 113 0.79 -4.55 -3.46
C GLU A 113 -0.58 -4.77 -4.09
N ARG A 114 -0.96 -6.02 -4.35
CA ARG A 114 -2.30 -6.35 -4.85
C ARG A 114 -3.38 -5.86 -3.88
N PHE A 115 -3.19 -6.04 -2.58
CA PHE A 115 -4.14 -5.56 -1.59
C PHE A 115 -4.32 -4.04 -1.65
N ARG A 116 -3.24 -3.25 -1.81
CA ARG A 116 -3.31 -1.79 -1.98
C ARG A 116 -4.04 -1.39 -3.27
N GLU A 117 -3.85 -2.13 -4.36
CA GLU A 117 -4.52 -1.87 -5.64
C GLU A 117 -6.02 -2.19 -5.61
N GLU A 118 -6.41 -3.28 -4.94
CA GLU A 118 -7.79 -3.78 -4.95
C GLU A 118 -8.65 -3.20 -3.82
N THR A 119 -8.04 -2.67 -2.75
CA THR A 119 -8.76 -2.21 -1.56
C THR A 119 -8.89 -0.69 -1.52
N ASP A 120 -10.13 -0.22 -1.63
CA ASP A 120 -10.46 1.19 -1.37
C ASP A 120 -10.69 1.42 0.13
N LEU A 121 -9.73 2.10 0.78
CA LEU A 121 -9.78 2.35 2.22
C LEU A 121 -10.98 3.21 2.65
N ALA A 122 -11.52 4.03 1.75
CA ALA A 122 -12.68 4.88 2.05
C ALA A 122 -13.96 4.08 2.32
N GLN A 123 -13.99 2.78 1.99
CA GLN A 123 -15.11 1.88 2.28
C GLN A 123 -15.12 1.38 3.73
N PHE A 124 -14.03 1.56 4.48
CA PHE A 124 -13.98 1.26 5.91
C PHE A 124 -14.61 2.39 6.73
N PRO A 125 -15.19 2.09 7.91
CA PRO A 125 -15.71 3.11 8.80
C PRO A 125 -14.63 4.13 9.17
N THR A 126 -14.96 5.42 9.08
CA THR A 126 -14.13 6.47 9.67
C THR A 126 -14.24 6.40 11.18
N LEU A 127 -13.10 6.28 11.83
CA LEU A 127 -12.91 6.31 13.26
C LEU A 127 -12.12 7.57 13.62
N SER A 128 -12.21 7.97 14.88
CA SER A 128 -11.51 9.13 15.41
C SER A 128 -10.75 8.74 16.66
N SER A 129 -9.48 9.10 16.73
CA SER A 129 -8.65 8.86 17.90
C SER A 129 -7.71 10.03 18.19
N THR A 130 -7.09 10.02 19.37
CA THR A 130 -6.02 10.97 19.68
C THR A 130 -4.71 10.48 19.03
N PRO A 131 -3.72 11.36 18.80
CA PRO A 131 -2.40 10.94 18.33
C PRO A 131 -1.74 9.89 19.24
N GLU A 132 -1.98 9.98 20.55
CA GLU A 132 -1.52 8.98 21.54
C GLU A 132 -2.15 7.60 21.31
N GLU A 133 -3.44 7.54 21.02
CA GLU A 133 -4.12 6.27 20.74
C GLU A 133 -3.67 5.68 19.40
N LEU A 134 -3.45 6.50 18.36
CA LEU A 134 -2.88 6.04 17.09
C LEU A 134 -1.47 5.45 17.29
N LEU A 135 -0.65 6.08 18.13
CA LEU A 135 0.66 5.58 18.52
C LEU A 135 0.55 4.24 19.27
N ARG A 136 -0.43 4.10 20.16
CA ARG A 136 -0.70 2.86 20.88
C ARG A 136 -1.11 1.73 19.94
N LEU A 137 -2.02 1.99 18.99
CA LEU A 137 -2.43 1.03 17.94
C LEU A 137 -1.23 0.59 17.09
N THR A 138 -0.32 1.52 16.82
CA THR A 138 0.93 1.21 16.10
C THR A 138 1.84 0.31 16.94
N SER A 139 2.04 0.59 18.23
CA SER A 139 2.83 -0.28 19.11
C SER A 139 2.25 -1.70 19.20
N ASP A 140 0.91 -1.83 19.23
CA ASP A 140 0.22 -3.13 19.21
C ASP A 140 0.52 -3.90 17.90
N LEU A 141 0.53 -3.21 16.75
CA LEU A 141 0.90 -3.81 15.46
C LEU A 141 2.38 -4.22 15.42
N LEU A 142 3.30 -3.37 15.88
CA LEU A 142 4.73 -3.69 15.91
C LEU A 142 5.00 -4.88 16.85
N ALA A 143 4.30 -4.99 17.97
CA ALA A 143 4.38 -6.16 18.84
C ALA A 143 3.98 -7.45 18.09
N ARG A 144 2.88 -7.39 17.33
CA ARG A 144 2.39 -8.51 16.54
C ARG A 144 3.37 -8.90 15.44
N TRP A 145 3.97 -7.91 14.76
CA TRP A 145 5.01 -8.13 13.76
C TRP A 145 6.24 -8.83 14.34
N LEU A 146 6.76 -8.33 15.47
CA LEU A 146 7.94 -8.90 16.13
C LEU A 146 7.71 -10.34 16.59
N ALA A 147 6.48 -10.68 17.00
CA ALA A 147 6.10 -12.03 17.38
C ALA A 147 6.14 -13.05 16.23
N LEU A 148 6.21 -12.59 14.97
CA LEU A 148 6.40 -13.47 13.81
C LEU A 148 7.83 -14.01 13.69
N ASP A 149 8.78 -13.43 14.43
CA ASP A 149 10.15 -13.93 14.59
C ASP A 149 10.83 -14.37 13.28
N CYS A 150 10.78 -13.49 12.28
CA CYS A 150 11.44 -13.70 11.00
C CYS A 150 11.07 -14.98 10.25
N GLN A 151 9.85 -15.48 10.47
CA GLN A 151 9.39 -16.69 9.80
C GLN A 151 9.21 -16.48 8.29
N GLN A 152 9.75 -17.41 7.51
CA GLN A 152 9.81 -17.34 6.05
C GLN A 152 8.43 -17.34 5.36
N TRP A 153 7.38 -17.86 6.02
CA TRP A 153 6.02 -17.84 5.46
C TRP A 153 5.43 -16.42 5.42
N SER A 154 5.94 -15.48 6.21
CA SER A 154 5.47 -14.09 6.25
C SER A 154 5.56 -13.40 4.88
N GLU A 155 6.49 -13.85 4.01
CA GLU A 155 6.67 -13.29 2.67
C GLU A 155 5.53 -13.61 1.70
N THR A 156 4.86 -14.76 1.86
CA THR A 156 3.92 -15.31 0.88
C THR A 156 2.52 -15.54 1.43
N CYS A 157 2.32 -15.22 2.71
CA CYS A 157 1.10 -15.57 3.38
C CYS A 157 -0.10 -14.82 2.80
N PRO A 158 -1.27 -15.48 2.68
CA PRO A 158 -2.43 -14.89 2.03
C PRO A 158 -2.99 -13.76 2.89
N LEU A 159 -3.29 -12.62 2.27
CA LEU A 159 -3.88 -11.51 2.99
C LEU A 159 -5.38 -11.74 3.18
N PRO A 160 -5.89 -11.71 4.42
CA PRO A 160 -7.30 -11.85 4.66
C PRO A 160 -8.05 -10.66 4.06
N THR A 161 -9.19 -10.93 3.43
CA THR A 161 -10.08 -9.87 2.97
C THR A 161 -10.60 -9.11 4.19
N LEU A 162 -10.20 -7.85 4.33
CA LEU A 162 -10.80 -6.96 5.31
C LEU A 162 -12.23 -6.68 4.87
N ALA A 163 -13.22 -7.22 5.60
CA ALA A 163 -14.62 -7.02 5.23
C ALA A 163 -14.99 -5.53 5.34
N PRO A 164 -15.51 -4.89 4.26
CA PRO A 164 -16.14 -3.58 4.38
C PRO A 164 -17.33 -3.74 5.33
N THR A 165 -17.34 -3.00 6.43
CA THR A 165 -18.42 -3.06 7.43
C THR A 165 -19.63 -2.23 7.04
N ALA A 166 -19.80 -1.93 5.75
CA ALA A 166 -21.00 -1.28 5.25
C ALA A 166 -22.20 -2.09 5.72
N GLN A 167 -22.90 -1.59 6.75
CA GLN A 167 -24.27 -1.95 7.00
C GLN A 167 -24.97 -1.67 5.69
N ARG A 168 -25.25 -2.72 4.92
CA ARG A 168 -26.14 -2.68 3.80
C ARG A 168 -27.44 -2.12 4.36
N LYS A 169 -27.66 -0.82 4.19
CA LYS A 169 -28.99 -0.24 4.30
C LYS A 169 -29.75 -0.95 3.20
N ASP A 170 -30.53 -1.95 3.56
CA ASP A 170 -31.48 -2.58 2.68
C ASP A 170 -32.48 -1.50 2.26
N TYR A 171 -32.15 -0.77 1.20
CA TYR A 171 -33.14 0.01 0.48
C TYR A 171 -34.07 -1.03 -0.15
N GLY A 172 -35.20 -1.26 0.52
CA GLY A 172 -36.29 -2.07 0.00
C GLY A 172 -36.66 -1.63 -1.42
N PRO A 173 -37.23 -2.53 -2.24
CA PRO A 173 -37.35 -2.34 -3.67
C PRO A 173 -38.13 -1.05 -3.96
N VAL A 174 -37.41 -0.04 -4.46
CA VAL A 174 -38.00 1.22 -4.92
C VAL A 174 -38.82 0.89 -6.17
N ARG A 175 -40.13 0.91 -6.01
CA ARG A 175 -41.10 0.68 -7.09
C ARG A 175 -41.04 1.86 -8.05
N ALA A 176 -40.17 1.80 -9.05
CA ALA A 176 -40.09 2.80 -10.10
C ALA A 176 -41.41 2.80 -10.90
N ARG A 177 -42.18 3.88 -10.77
CA ARG A 177 -43.42 4.08 -11.52
C ARG A 177 -43.02 4.55 -12.92
N LEU A 178 -43.04 3.63 -13.89
CA LEU A 178 -42.79 3.94 -15.31
C LEU A 178 -43.80 4.98 -15.81
N LEU A 179 -43.30 6.17 -16.18
CA LEU A 179 -44.07 7.16 -16.92
C LEU A 179 -44.05 6.77 -18.39
N THR A 180 -45.13 6.16 -18.89
CA THR A 180 -45.30 5.89 -20.32
C THR A 180 -45.80 7.14 -21.02
N THR A 181 -45.02 7.74 -21.91
CA THR A 181 -45.50 8.80 -22.81
C THR A 181 -46.26 8.16 -23.96
N ARG A 182 -47.51 8.61 -24.18
CA ARG A 182 -48.37 8.17 -25.28
C ARG A 182 -48.04 9.00 -26.51
N ALA A 183 -47.52 8.37 -27.56
CA ALA A 183 -47.27 9.02 -28.85
C ALA A 183 -48.61 9.28 -29.57
N ILE A 184 -48.80 10.51 -30.04
CA ILE A 184 -49.95 10.92 -30.86
C ILE A 184 -49.51 10.82 -32.33
N SER A 185 -50.23 10.02 -33.11
CA SER A 185 -50.07 9.89 -34.56
C SER A 185 -50.67 11.10 -35.28
N GLY A 186 -49.88 11.77 -36.11
CA GLY A 186 -50.33 12.63 -37.21
C GLY A 186 -49.88 12.00 -38.53
N VAL A 187 -50.82 11.81 -39.44
CA VAL A 187 -50.69 11.14 -40.75
C VAL A 187 -50.75 12.20 -41.85
N GLU A 188 -50.16 11.88 -43.02
CA GLU A 188 -50.13 12.56 -44.33
C GLU A 188 -49.04 13.64 -44.50
N ASP A 189 -48.26 13.73 -45.58
CA ASP A 189 -48.10 12.96 -46.82
C ASP A 189 -46.81 13.46 -47.50
N GLY A 190 -46.15 12.63 -48.34
CA GLY A 190 -45.11 13.12 -49.25
C GLY A 190 -44.04 12.09 -49.63
N GLU A 191 -44.13 11.62 -50.87
CA GLU A 191 -43.39 10.53 -51.53
C GLU A 191 -41.88 10.79 -51.84
N ALA A 192 -41.26 9.74 -52.40
CA ALA A 192 -39.99 9.64 -53.15
C ALA A 192 -38.80 9.09 -52.33
N GLU A 193 -38.51 7.79 -52.36
CA GLU A 193 -37.89 6.95 -53.42
C GLU A 193 -36.40 6.68 -53.12
N GLU A 194 -36.05 5.37 -53.15
CA GLU A 194 -34.73 4.71 -53.37
C GLU A 194 -33.50 5.19 -52.54
N GLN A 195 -32.55 4.36 -52.09
CA GLN A 195 -31.97 3.15 -52.68
C GLN A 195 -31.10 2.45 -51.61
N ARG A 196 -30.95 1.13 -51.76
CA ARG A 196 -29.97 0.27 -51.07
C ARG A 196 -28.53 0.74 -51.36
N ASP A 197 -27.59 0.51 -50.46
CA ASP A 197 -26.61 -0.58 -50.62
C ASP A 197 -25.70 -0.75 -49.38
N SER A 198 -25.34 -2.01 -49.13
CA SER A 198 -24.43 -2.49 -48.10
C SER A 198 -23.05 -2.73 -48.70
N SER A 199 -21.97 -2.33 -48.02
CA SER A 199 -20.63 -2.95 -48.15
C SER A 199 -19.68 -2.49 -47.03
N PRO A 200 -18.98 -3.41 -46.32
CA PRO A 200 -17.81 -3.14 -45.45
C PRO A 200 -16.48 -3.34 -46.23
N PRO A 201 -15.32 -2.78 -45.81
CA PRO A 201 -14.22 -3.61 -45.21
C PRO A 201 -13.17 -2.75 -44.41
N PRO A 202 -11.91 -3.20 -44.11
CA PRO A 202 -11.37 -4.50 -43.68
C PRO A 202 -10.52 -4.44 -42.38
N SER A 203 -10.12 -5.64 -41.92
CA SER A 203 -9.08 -5.98 -40.95
C SER A 203 -7.64 -5.56 -41.33
N SER A 204 -6.82 -5.19 -40.35
CA SER A 204 -5.34 -5.20 -40.41
C SER A 204 -4.73 -5.26 -38.99
N SER A 205 -4.20 -6.42 -38.59
CA SER A 205 -2.76 -6.73 -38.37
C SER A 205 -2.06 -6.13 -37.14
N GLY A 206 -1.82 -6.99 -36.14
CA GLY A 206 -0.55 -7.23 -35.43
C GLY A 206 0.36 -6.06 -35.02
N VAL A 207 0.43 -5.78 -33.72
CA VAL A 207 1.50 -4.99 -33.08
C VAL A 207 2.55 -5.94 -32.50
N PRO A 208 3.85 -5.78 -32.79
CA PRO A 208 4.93 -6.59 -32.19
C PRO A 208 5.38 -6.04 -30.83
N PRO A 209 6.01 -6.88 -29.98
CA PRO A 209 6.47 -6.47 -28.65
C PRO A 209 7.72 -5.59 -28.71
N SER A 210 7.71 -4.50 -27.95
CA SER A 210 8.86 -3.63 -27.75
C SER A 210 9.87 -4.29 -26.80
N HIS A 211 10.98 -4.78 -27.34
CA HIS A 211 12.13 -5.21 -26.53
C HIS A 211 12.96 -4.00 -26.11
N SER A 212 12.97 -3.69 -24.80
CA SER A 212 13.93 -2.77 -24.20
C SER A 212 15.30 -3.43 -24.15
N ALA A 213 16.22 -3.00 -25.01
CA ALA A 213 17.62 -3.39 -24.95
C ALA A 213 18.29 -2.74 -23.73
N PHE A 214 18.62 -3.55 -22.73
CA PHE A 214 19.50 -3.16 -21.63
C PHE A 214 20.90 -2.89 -22.20
N VAL A 215 21.29 -1.62 -22.25
CA VAL A 215 22.66 -1.21 -22.60
C VAL A 215 23.56 -1.45 -21.39
N TRP A 216 24.26 -2.58 -21.38
CA TRP A 216 25.31 -2.85 -20.40
C TRP A 216 26.50 -1.91 -20.66
N SER A 217 26.83 -1.11 -19.65
CA SER A 217 27.96 -0.17 -19.65
C SER A 217 29.28 -0.87 -20.01
N PRO A 218 30.13 -0.31 -20.91
CA PRO A 218 31.37 -0.95 -21.39
C PRO A 218 32.50 -1.01 -20.34
N LEU A 219 32.22 -0.60 -19.10
CA LEU A 219 33.20 -0.58 -18.01
C LEU A 219 33.51 -1.98 -17.44
N ILE A 220 32.66 -2.99 -17.67
CA ILE A 220 32.86 -4.34 -17.13
C ILE A 220 33.85 -5.16 -18.00
N PHE A 221 33.96 -4.87 -19.30
CA PHE A 221 34.87 -5.61 -20.20
C PHE A 221 36.35 -5.22 -20.07
N ARG A 222 36.69 -4.10 -19.42
CA ARG A 222 38.10 -3.72 -19.22
C ARG A 222 38.76 -4.40 -18.02
N LEU A 223 37.99 -4.97 -17.10
CA LEU A 223 38.52 -5.71 -15.94
C LEU A 223 38.86 -7.17 -16.27
N TYR A 224 38.25 -7.76 -17.30
CA TYR A 224 38.50 -9.16 -17.68
C TYR A 224 39.80 -9.38 -18.49
N ARG A 225 40.44 -8.32 -18.98
CA ARG A 225 41.64 -8.42 -19.84
C ARG A 225 42.97 -8.49 -19.05
N TRP A 226 42.91 -8.51 -17.72
CA TRP A 226 44.09 -8.54 -16.84
C TRP A 226 44.18 -9.82 -15.99
N ILE A 227 43.30 -10.82 -16.19
CA ILE A 227 43.17 -12.02 -15.34
C ILE A 227 43.41 -13.35 -16.11
N LEU A 228 43.97 -13.31 -17.31
CA LEU A 228 44.44 -14.53 -17.98
C LEU A 228 45.93 -14.37 -18.34
N PRO A 229 46.79 -15.33 -17.95
CA PRO A 229 48.22 -15.30 -18.25
C PRO A 229 48.50 -15.45 -19.76
#